data_AF-A0A1S2JZ23-F1
#
_entry.id   AF-A0A1S2JZ23-F1
#
_cell.length_a   1.000
_cell.length_b   1.000
_cell.length_c   1.000
_cell.angle_alpha   90.00
_cell.angle_beta   90.00
_cell.angle_gamma   90.00
#
_symmetry.space_group_name_H-M   'P 1'
#
loop_
_entity.id
_entity.type
_entity.pdbx_description
1 polymer ?
#
loop_
_entity_poly.entity_id
_entity_poly.type
_entity_poly.pdbx_seq_one_letter_code
_entity_poly.pdbx_strand_id
1 'polypeptide(L)'
;MFLTISTTGTPERPASDLGFLLHKHPDRAQAFSTSHGTAHVFYPEATAERCTAALLLEVDPVALVRRAEGKGAGQGPDMALAQYVNDRPYAASSLLAVALGGVFSSALKGQCAARPELATRPLPLRVVVPALPARGGAGLVRALFEPLGWRVEADPVPLDEQFPEWGDSRYVRLLLEGDQRLSDALRHLYVLLPVLDDAKHYWVSADEVDKLLRAGEGWLAGHPEHKQITSRYLARRWSLTRQAMERLELARLAASDDTAPEDLDNAVDESTDTEERPVPLAVQRREAILAALRAAGAQRVLDLGCGQGQLVRELLKDPRFTEVVGVDVSMRALTLAARRIGLERMGERQASRATLVQGSLAYTDKRLKGYDAAVLSEVVEHIDLPRLPALEYAVFGAARPGTVLVTTPNVEYNVRWESLPAGHVRHGDHRFEWTRAEFRAWAAQVARQYGYAVAFAPVGPDDPEVGPPTQMAVFTLGTDQAGTTAATAPTTKEEKAA
;
A
#
# COMPACT_ATOMS: atom_id res chain seq x y z
N MET A 1 -23.49 7.40 9.51
CA MET A 1 -22.70 7.16 10.75
C MET A 1 -22.24 8.48 11.38
N PHE A 2 -21.95 8.55 12.69
CA PHE A 2 -21.46 9.80 13.30
C PHE A 2 -20.52 9.57 14.49
N LEU A 3 -19.85 10.65 14.90
CA LEU A 3 -19.26 10.79 16.23
C LEU A 3 -19.67 12.13 16.85
N THR A 4 -19.60 12.22 18.17
CA THR A 4 -19.78 13.48 18.90
C THR A 4 -18.56 13.80 19.74
N ILE A 5 -18.26 15.08 19.89
CA ILE A 5 -17.22 15.62 20.76
C ILE A 5 -17.90 16.63 21.67
N SER A 6 -17.89 16.36 22.97
CA SER A 6 -18.44 17.25 23.99
C SER A 6 -17.33 17.77 24.90
N THR A 7 -17.56 18.96 25.46
CA THR A 7 -16.78 19.51 26.56
C THR A 7 -17.71 20.21 27.55
N THR A 8 -17.27 20.36 28.78
CA THR A 8 -17.90 21.23 29.78
C THR A 8 -17.13 22.53 29.94
N GLY A 9 -17.81 23.58 30.40
CA GLY A 9 -17.25 24.92 30.57
C GLY A 9 -17.28 25.41 32.00
N THR A 10 -16.52 26.47 32.27
CA THR A 10 -16.58 27.28 33.50
C THR A 10 -16.98 28.71 33.13
N PRO A 11 -17.35 29.58 34.09
CA PRO A 11 -17.69 30.97 33.79
C PRO A 11 -16.61 31.74 33.01
N GLU A 12 -15.33 31.41 33.24
CA GLU A 12 -14.18 32.02 32.56
C GLU A 12 -13.85 31.35 31.22
N ARG A 13 -14.40 30.16 30.98
CA ARG A 13 -14.10 29.28 29.83
C ARG A 13 -15.38 28.58 29.38
N PRO A 14 -16.27 29.28 28.67
CA PRO A 14 -17.54 28.71 28.26
C PRO A 14 -17.33 27.54 27.30
N ALA A 15 -18.11 26.47 27.45
CA ALA A 15 -18.02 25.28 26.61
C ALA A 15 -18.23 25.59 25.13
N SER A 16 -19.03 26.63 24.83
CA SER A 16 -19.27 27.14 23.47
C SER A 16 -17.99 27.53 22.72
N ASP A 17 -16.87 27.74 23.42
CA ASP A 17 -15.56 27.98 22.80
C ASP A 17 -15.08 26.81 21.93
N LEU A 18 -15.64 25.60 22.12
CA LEU A 18 -15.45 24.46 21.22
C LEU A 18 -15.76 24.83 19.76
N GLY A 19 -16.70 25.74 19.52
CA GLY A 19 -17.02 26.26 18.19
C GLY A 19 -15.84 26.95 17.50
N PHE A 20 -15.09 27.78 18.23
CA PHE A 20 -13.90 28.44 17.72
C PHE A 20 -12.78 27.44 17.44
N LEU A 21 -12.61 26.47 18.34
CA LEU A 21 -11.56 25.46 18.21
C LEU A 21 -11.80 24.52 17.02
N LEU A 22 -13.05 24.14 16.75
CA LEU A 22 -13.42 23.32 15.59
C LEU A 22 -13.57 24.13 14.29
N HIS A 23 -13.53 25.47 14.37
CA HIS A 23 -13.82 26.38 13.26
C HIS A 23 -15.20 26.12 12.66
N LYS A 24 -16.20 25.89 13.52
CA LYS A 24 -17.59 25.63 13.14
C LYS A 24 -18.51 26.38 14.10
N HIS A 25 -19.28 27.30 13.55
CA HIS A 25 -20.18 28.13 14.33
C HIS A 25 -21.36 27.30 14.86
N PRO A 26 -21.66 27.33 16.18
CA PRO A 26 -22.75 26.52 16.76
C PRO A 26 -24.11 26.71 16.10
N ASP A 27 -24.49 27.96 15.81
CA ASP A 27 -25.78 28.30 15.17
C ASP A 27 -25.86 27.99 13.66
N ARG A 28 -24.83 27.35 13.09
CA ARG A 28 -24.79 27.02 11.65
C ARG A 28 -24.51 25.54 11.44
N ALA A 29 -25.55 24.80 11.08
CA ALA A 29 -25.36 23.49 10.48
C ALA A 29 -24.67 23.63 9.11
N GLN A 30 -23.61 22.87 8.88
CA GLN A 30 -22.80 22.94 7.67
C GLN A 30 -22.66 21.56 7.02
N ALA A 31 -22.70 21.53 5.70
CA ALA A 31 -22.53 20.32 4.91
C ALA A 31 -21.28 20.44 4.02
N PHE A 32 -20.51 19.36 3.93
CA PHE A 32 -19.26 19.27 3.18
C PHE A 32 -19.31 18.07 2.25
N SER A 33 -19.05 18.29 0.96
CA SER A 33 -18.92 17.20 0.00
C SER A 33 -17.64 16.40 0.27
N THR A 34 -17.75 15.08 0.29
CA THR A 34 -16.64 14.14 0.47
C THR A 34 -16.57 13.16 -0.70
N SER A 35 -15.47 12.42 -0.78
CA SER A 35 -15.31 11.37 -1.79
C SER A 35 -16.30 10.21 -1.66
N HIS A 36 -17.06 10.08 -0.57
CA HIS A 36 -17.96 8.94 -0.35
C HIS A 36 -19.36 9.36 0.13
N GLY A 37 -19.70 10.65 0.05
CA GLY A 37 -20.99 11.19 0.50
C GLY A 37 -20.87 12.60 1.07
N THR A 38 -21.72 12.95 2.02
CA THR A 38 -21.80 14.30 2.61
C THR A 38 -21.49 14.24 4.10
N ALA A 39 -20.53 15.04 4.56
CA ALA A 39 -20.24 15.21 5.97
C ALA A 39 -20.99 16.43 6.50
N HIS A 40 -21.78 16.25 7.55
CA HIS A 40 -22.54 17.29 8.22
C HIS A 40 -21.93 17.60 9.58
N VAL A 41 -21.80 18.89 9.89
CA VAL A 41 -21.44 19.36 11.24
C VAL A 41 -22.55 20.22 11.79
N PHE A 42 -22.98 19.90 13.00
CA PHE A 42 -23.98 20.66 13.74
C PHE A 42 -23.75 20.47 15.25
N TYR A 43 -24.39 21.33 16.04
CA TYR A 43 -24.27 21.33 17.49
C TYR A 43 -25.62 21.00 18.11
N PRO A 44 -25.85 19.74 18.53
CA PRO A 44 -27.08 19.40 19.27
C PRO A 44 -27.22 20.15 20.60
N GLU A 45 -26.10 20.65 21.16
CA GLU A 45 -26.08 21.43 22.39
C GLU A 45 -24.91 22.41 22.35
N ALA A 46 -25.16 23.68 22.67
CA ALA A 46 -24.13 24.73 22.70
C ALA A 46 -24.50 25.79 23.75
N THR A 47 -24.22 25.51 25.01
CA THR A 47 -24.35 26.44 26.13
C THR A 47 -22.99 26.81 26.71
N ALA A 48 -22.96 27.69 27.71
CA ALA A 48 -21.73 28.02 28.43
C ALA A 48 -21.25 26.85 29.30
N GLU A 49 -22.17 26.03 29.80
CA GLU A 49 -21.89 24.89 30.68
C GLU A 49 -21.49 23.64 29.90
N ARG A 50 -22.12 23.41 28.75
CA ARG A 50 -21.87 22.21 27.92
C ARG A 50 -22.02 22.51 26.44
N CYS A 51 -21.10 21.99 25.65
CA CYS A 51 -21.12 22.11 24.20
C CYS A 51 -20.80 20.76 23.58
N THR A 52 -21.62 20.35 22.62
CA THR A 52 -21.48 19.08 21.90
C THR A 52 -21.51 19.37 20.41
N ALA A 53 -20.43 19.03 19.72
CA ALA A 53 -20.36 19.02 18.26
C ALA A 53 -20.61 17.60 17.74
N ALA A 54 -21.39 17.47 16.67
CA ALA A 54 -21.60 16.21 15.96
C ALA A 54 -20.96 16.28 14.56
N LEU A 55 -20.23 15.23 14.18
CA LEU A 55 -19.80 14.99 12.80
C LEU A 55 -20.55 13.76 12.28
N LEU A 56 -21.51 13.98 11.40
CA LEU A 56 -22.33 12.94 10.76
C LEU A 56 -21.84 12.75 9.32
N LEU A 57 -21.35 11.55 8.98
CA LEU A 57 -21.11 11.18 7.59
C LEU A 57 -22.32 10.41 7.05
N GLU A 58 -22.96 11.02 6.06
CA GLU A 58 -23.98 10.42 5.21
C GLU A 58 -23.28 9.86 3.98
N VAL A 59 -23.16 8.53 3.92
CA VAL A 59 -22.52 7.83 2.79
C VAL A 59 -23.57 7.54 1.72
N ASP A 60 -23.25 7.77 0.46
CA ASP A 60 -24.09 7.34 -0.66
C ASP A 60 -23.69 5.89 -1.05
N PRO A 61 -24.49 4.88 -0.69
CA PRO A 61 -24.16 3.48 -0.97
C PRO A 61 -24.14 3.18 -2.47
N VAL A 62 -24.95 3.86 -3.28
CA VAL A 62 -25.03 3.64 -4.73
C VAL A 62 -23.80 4.22 -5.42
N ALA A 63 -23.37 5.43 -5.03
CA ALA A 63 -22.13 6.02 -5.52
C ALA A 63 -20.90 5.21 -5.10
N LEU A 64 -20.93 4.59 -3.91
CA LEU A 64 -19.87 3.71 -3.42
C LEU A 64 -19.69 2.47 -4.31
N VAL A 65 -20.80 1.85 -4.74
CA VAL A 65 -20.79 0.67 -5.64
C VAL A 65 -20.43 1.04 -7.07
N ARG A 66 -21.05 2.08 -7.66
CA ARG A 66 -20.78 2.49 -9.05
C ARG A 66 -19.33 2.88 -9.29
N ARG A 67 -18.66 3.43 -8.27
CA ARG A 67 -17.21 3.74 -8.33
C ARG A 67 -16.33 2.51 -8.16
N ALA A 68 -16.86 1.43 -7.59
CA ALA A 68 -16.20 0.13 -7.55
C ALA A 68 -16.37 -0.65 -8.87
N GLU A 69 -17.54 -0.57 -9.53
CA GLU A 69 -17.84 -1.25 -10.81
C GLU A 69 -17.01 -0.76 -12.01
N GLY A 70 -16.46 0.46 -11.97
CA GLY A 70 -15.47 0.94 -12.94
C GLY A 70 -14.12 0.19 -12.90
N LYS A 71 -13.98 -0.79 -11.99
CA LYS A 71 -12.82 -1.67 -11.85
C LYS A 71 -13.33 -3.11 -11.87
N GLY A 72 -13.17 -3.75 -13.02
CA GLY A 72 -13.71 -5.10 -13.29
C GLY A 72 -13.46 -6.09 -12.16
N ALA A 73 -14.55 -6.54 -11.55
CA ALA A 73 -14.60 -7.72 -10.72
C ALA A 73 -15.82 -8.53 -11.16
N GLY A 74 -15.60 -9.54 -11.99
CA GLY A 74 -16.56 -10.62 -12.11
C GLY A 74 -16.51 -11.41 -10.81
N GLN A 75 -17.64 -11.60 -10.14
CA GLN A 75 -17.81 -12.57 -9.05
C GLN A 75 -19.31 -12.77 -8.76
N GLY A 76 -19.66 -13.96 -8.29
CA GLY A 76 -21.02 -14.52 -8.28
C GLY A 76 -22.08 -13.78 -7.45
N PRO A 77 -23.34 -14.27 -7.46
CA PRO A 77 -24.52 -13.55 -7.00
C PRO A 77 -24.47 -13.08 -5.53
N ASP A 78 -23.86 -13.83 -4.61
CA ASP A 78 -23.73 -13.44 -3.20
C ASP A 78 -22.74 -12.28 -2.95
N MET A 79 -21.67 -12.20 -3.76
CA MET A 79 -20.70 -11.10 -3.69
C MET A 79 -21.27 -9.80 -4.28
N ALA A 80 -22.18 -9.91 -5.26
CA ALA A 80 -22.89 -8.76 -5.81
C ALA A 80 -23.84 -8.16 -4.76
N LEU A 81 -24.59 -8.98 -4.00
CA LEU A 81 -25.50 -8.49 -2.95
C LEU A 81 -24.76 -7.75 -1.83
N ALA A 82 -23.61 -8.26 -1.40
CA ALA A 82 -22.77 -7.65 -0.35
C ALA A 82 -22.21 -6.26 -0.74
N GLN A 83 -22.19 -5.92 -2.03
CA GLN A 83 -21.81 -4.57 -2.48
C GLN A 83 -22.95 -3.57 -2.26
N TYR A 84 -24.20 -3.99 -2.42
CA TYR A 84 -25.38 -3.15 -2.25
C TYR A 84 -25.89 -3.11 -0.80
N VAL A 85 -25.77 -4.22 -0.07
CA VAL A 85 -26.17 -4.33 1.35
C VAL A 85 -24.92 -4.61 2.19
N ASN A 86 -24.40 -3.55 2.79
CA ASN A 86 -23.30 -3.64 3.75
C ASN A 86 -23.41 -2.54 4.81
N ASP A 87 -22.61 -2.69 5.86
CA ASP A 87 -22.58 -1.81 7.01
C ASP A 87 -21.78 -0.51 6.82
N ARG A 88 -21.09 -0.32 5.70
CA ARG A 88 -20.19 0.83 5.49
C ARG A 88 -20.86 2.19 5.67
N PRO A 89 -22.14 2.41 5.30
CA PRO A 89 -22.82 3.69 5.57
C PRO A 89 -23.08 3.97 7.06
N TYR A 90 -23.05 2.92 7.88
CA TYR A 90 -23.51 2.95 9.27
C TYR A 90 -22.37 2.78 10.29
N ALA A 91 -21.25 2.17 9.88
CA ALA A 91 -20.08 1.90 10.70
C ALA A 91 -19.04 3.03 10.68
N ALA A 92 -18.65 3.56 11.86
CA ALA A 92 -17.63 4.58 12.10
C ALA A 92 -16.21 4.12 11.72
N SER A 93 -16.01 3.96 10.41
CA SER A 93 -14.86 3.33 9.75
C SER A 93 -13.82 4.36 9.31
N SER A 94 -12.85 3.91 8.51
CA SER A 94 -11.88 4.77 7.81
C SER A 94 -12.51 5.93 7.02
N LEU A 95 -13.76 5.81 6.56
CA LEU A 95 -14.50 6.89 5.89
C LEU A 95 -14.77 8.09 6.83
N LEU A 96 -15.06 7.83 8.11
CA LEU A 96 -15.31 8.87 9.10
C LEU A 96 -14.01 9.61 9.45
N ALA A 97 -12.89 8.88 9.53
CA ALA A 97 -11.57 9.48 9.74
C ALA A 97 -11.17 10.43 8.60
N VAL A 98 -11.49 10.07 7.35
CA VAL A 98 -11.27 10.96 6.19
C VAL A 98 -12.14 12.22 6.29
N ALA A 99 -13.42 12.07 6.64
CA ALA A 99 -14.31 13.21 6.85
C ALA A 99 -13.80 14.13 7.98
N LEU A 100 -13.36 13.56 9.10
CA LEU A 100 -12.77 14.27 10.23
C LEU A 100 -11.54 15.08 9.79
N GLY A 101 -10.62 14.46 9.05
CA GLY A 101 -9.41 15.12 8.57
C GLY A 101 -9.67 16.27 7.59
N GLY A 102 -10.73 16.17 6.78
CA GLY A 102 -11.14 17.24 5.86
C GLY A 102 -11.86 18.40 6.57
N VAL A 103 -12.87 18.07 7.36
CA VAL A 103 -13.80 19.03 7.98
C VAL A 103 -13.16 19.80 9.13
N PHE A 104 -12.30 19.13 9.92
CA PHE A 104 -11.61 19.71 11.08
C PHE A 104 -10.11 19.89 10.85
N SER A 105 -9.69 20.11 9.60
CA SER A 105 -8.28 20.20 9.21
C SER A 105 -7.47 21.26 10.00
N SER A 106 -8.03 22.44 10.27
CA SER A 106 -7.37 23.49 11.08
C SER A 106 -7.23 23.08 12.55
N ALA A 107 -8.29 22.50 13.13
CA ALA A 107 -8.29 22.03 14.51
C ALA A 107 -7.29 20.87 14.72
N LEU A 108 -7.19 19.96 13.75
CA LEU A 108 -6.24 18.85 13.75
C LEU A 108 -4.77 19.33 13.72
N LYS A 109 -4.52 20.50 13.11
CA LYS A 109 -3.21 21.18 13.13
C LYS A 109 -2.95 21.95 14.43
N GLY A 110 -3.90 22.01 15.37
CA GLY A 110 -3.80 22.82 16.59
C GLY A 110 -3.86 24.32 16.33
N GLN A 111 -4.46 24.75 15.22
CA GLN A 111 -4.54 26.16 14.83
C GLN A 111 -5.89 26.74 15.22
N CYS A 112 -5.93 27.82 15.99
CA CYS A 112 -7.12 28.63 16.24
C CYS A 112 -6.74 30.12 16.30
N ALA A 113 -6.99 30.87 15.23
CA ALA A 113 -6.64 32.29 15.20
C ALA A 113 -7.51 33.15 16.14
N ALA A 114 -8.77 32.76 16.33
CA ALA A 114 -9.71 33.50 17.18
C ALA A 114 -9.38 33.35 18.67
N ARG A 115 -8.88 32.17 19.10
CA ARG A 115 -8.54 31.84 20.49
C ARG A 115 -7.27 30.96 20.57
N PRO A 116 -6.09 31.52 20.26
CA PRO A 116 -4.85 30.76 20.19
C PRO A 116 -4.49 30.08 21.52
N GLU A 117 -4.79 30.73 22.64
CA GLU A 117 -4.52 30.25 23.99
C GLU A 117 -5.32 29.00 24.36
N LEU A 118 -6.48 28.78 23.73
CA LEU A 118 -7.30 27.61 23.97
C LEU A 118 -6.84 26.40 23.17
N ALA A 119 -6.23 26.60 22.00
CA ALA A 119 -5.79 25.50 21.14
C ALA A 119 -4.67 24.65 21.76
N THR A 120 -3.87 25.22 22.66
CA THR A 120 -2.75 24.55 23.32
C THR A 120 -3.13 23.95 24.68
N ARG A 121 -4.35 24.19 25.17
CA ARG A 121 -4.78 23.76 26.51
C ARG A 121 -5.56 22.44 26.45
N PRO A 122 -5.35 21.54 27.43
CA PRO A 122 -6.24 20.41 27.63
C PRO A 122 -7.66 20.86 27.98
N LEU A 123 -8.65 20.14 27.47
CA LEU A 123 -10.06 20.29 27.74
C LEU A 123 -10.61 18.97 28.29
N PRO A 124 -11.62 18.99 29.18
CA PRO A 124 -12.32 17.78 29.59
C PRO A 124 -13.21 17.31 28.43
N LEU A 125 -12.61 16.48 27.56
CA LEU A 125 -13.26 16.02 26.34
C LEU A 125 -13.99 14.71 26.59
N ARG A 126 -15.18 14.62 26.00
CA ARG A 126 -15.98 13.41 25.93
C ARG A 126 -16.30 13.10 24.48
N VAL A 127 -15.82 11.96 23.96
CA VAL A 127 -16.06 11.52 22.58
C VAL A 127 -16.95 10.29 22.58
N VAL A 128 -18.00 10.30 21.77
CA VAL A 128 -18.87 9.12 21.58
C VAL A 128 -18.86 8.68 20.12
N VAL A 129 -18.64 7.39 19.90
CA VAL A 129 -18.75 6.72 18.60
C VAL A 129 -19.71 5.52 18.77
N PRO A 130 -20.99 5.64 18.36
CA PRO A 130 -22.00 4.62 18.66
C PRO A 130 -21.79 3.27 17.97
N ALA A 131 -21.16 3.25 16.79
CA ALA A 131 -20.99 2.04 15.99
C ALA A 131 -19.57 1.97 15.43
N LEU A 132 -18.60 1.65 16.29
CA LEU A 132 -17.19 1.53 15.91
C LEU A 132 -16.88 0.07 15.54
N PRO A 133 -16.50 -0.24 14.28
CA PRO A 133 -15.94 -1.54 13.97
C PRO A 133 -14.65 -1.75 14.76
N ALA A 134 -14.59 -2.83 15.53
CA ALA A 134 -13.45 -3.16 16.38
C ALA A 134 -12.97 -4.58 16.08
N ARG A 135 -12.22 -4.74 14.97
CA ARG A 135 -11.59 -6.03 14.63
C ARG A 135 -10.44 -6.32 15.59
N GLY A 136 -10.75 -7.04 16.66
CA GLY A 136 -9.88 -7.19 17.85
C GLY A 136 -10.63 -6.96 19.17
N GLY A 137 -11.91 -6.60 19.09
CA GLY A 137 -12.81 -6.47 20.24
C GLY A 137 -12.53 -5.27 21.13
N ALA A 138 -13.29 -5.16 22.22
CA ALA A 138 -13.16 -4.09 23.20
C ALA A 138 -11.76 -4.03 23.86
N GLY A 139 -11.08 -5.18 23.99
CA GLY A 139 -9.72 -5.26 24.54
C GLY A 139 -8.72 -4.45 23.71
N LEU A 140 -8.79 -4.56 22.37
CA LEU A 140 -7.94 -3.75 21.49
C LEU A 140 -8.26 -2.26 21.60
N VAL A 141 -9.53 -1.89 21.70
CA VAL A 141 -9.94 -0.47 21.84
C VAL A 141 -9.32 0.14 23.10
N ARG A 142 -9.35 -0.57 24.22
CA ARG A 142 -8.68 -0.16 25.47
C ARG A 142 -7.17 -0.01 25.28
N ALA A 143 -6.51 -1.03 24.72
CA ALA A 143 -5.06 -1.02 24.48
C ALA A 143 -4.59 0.13 23.57
N LEU A 144 -5.46 0.64 22.69
CA LEU A 144 -5.13 1.76 21.79
C LEU A 144 -5.39 3.15 22.38
N PHE A 145 -6.38 3.30 23.28
CA PHE A 145 -6.79 4.62 23.78
C PHE A 145 -6.36 4.87 25.23
N GLU A 146 -6.32 3.87 26.11
CA GLU A 146 -5.92 4.06 27.52
C GLU A 146 -4.49 4.61 27.67
N PRO A 147 -3.47 4.14 26.92
CA PRO A 147 -2.11 4.69 27.02
C PRO A 147 -2.00 6.17 26.62
N LEU A 148 -2.99 6.70 25.91
CA LEU A 148 -3.06 8.10 25.50
C LEU A 148 -3.72 9.00 26.56
N GLY A 149 -4.08 8.46 27.72
CA GLY A 149 -4.71 9.20 28.81
C GLY A 149 -6.23 9.31 28.68
N TRP A 150 -6.87 8.38 27.96
CA TRP A 150 -8.33 8.27 27.94
C TRP A 150 -8.83 7.25 28.96
N ARG A 151 -9.92 7.59 29.65
CA ARG A 151 -10.82 6.59 30.20
C ARG A 151 -11.68 6.04 29.06
N VAL A 152 -11.69 4.72 28.90
CA VAL A 152 -12.31 4.04 27.75
C VAL A 152 -13.45 3.14 28.22
N GLU A 153 -14.64 3.40 27.70
CA GLU A 153 -15.76 2.45 27.74
C GLU A 153 -16.02 1.95 26.31
N ALA A 154 -16.00 0.63 26.15
CA ALA A 154 -16.10 -0.04 24.86
C ALA A 154 -17.04 -1.24 25.00
N ASP A 155 -18.33 -0.97 24.86
CA ASP A 155 -19.38 -1.97 25.07
C ASP A 155 -19.70 -2.66 23.74
N PRO A 156 -19.60 -4.01 23.66
CA PRO A 156 -20.04 -4.75 22.49
C PRO A 156 -21.51 -4.45 22.15
N VAL A 157 -21.80 -4.33 20.86
CA VAL A 157 -23.17 -4.19 20.36
C VAL A 157 -23.69 -5.57 19.97
N PRO A 158 -24.83 -6.05 20.50
CA PRO A 158 -25.38 -7.35 20.10
C PRO A 158 -25.67 -7.37 18.59
N LEU A 159 -25.51 -8.53 17.93
CA LEU A 159 -25.88 -8.67 16.51
C LEU A 159 -27.36 -8.39 16.30
N ASP A 160 -28.20 -8.90 17.19
CA ASP A 160 -29.64 -8.67 17.22
C ASP A 160 -30.13 -8.79 18.67
N GLU A 161 -30.87 -7.80 19.15
CA GLU A 161 -31.42 -7.79 20.52
C GLU A 161 -32.53 -8.85 20.70
N GLN A 162 -33.17 -9.28 19.61
CA GLN A 162 -34.22 -10.30 19.61
C GLN A 162 -33.67 -11.74 19.58
N PHE A 163 -32.42 -11.91 19.13
CA PHE A 163 -31.74 -13.21 19.03
C PHE A 163 -30.39 -13.18 19.78
N PRO A 164 -30.39 -13.13 21.13
CA PRO A 164 -29.16 -13.04 21.93
C PRO A 164 -28.18 -14.20 21.70
N GLU A 165 -28.67 -15.36 21.27
CA GLU A 165 -27.86 -16.54 20.94
C GLU A 165 -26.92 -16.32 19.75
N TRP A 166 -27.15 -15.30 18.92
CA TRP A 166 -26.22 -14.92 17.85
C TRP A 166 -24.97 -14.22 18.38
N GLY A 167 -25.03 -13.73 19.62
CA GLY A 167 -23.92 -13.08 20.31
C GLY A 167 -23.65 -11.65 19.85
N ASP A 168 -22.47 -11.16 20.21
CA ASP A 168 -22.07 -9.80 19.93
C ASP A 168 -21.64 -9.61 18.46
N SER A 169 -21.96 -8.44 17.93
CA SER A 169 -21.44 -7.99 16.63
C SER A 169 -19.97 -7.61 16.75
N ARG A 170 -19.35 -7.33 15.60
CA ARG A 170 -17.99 -6.77 15.53
C ARG A 170 -17.90 -5.29 15.93
N TYR A 171 -19.02 -4.68 16.32
CA TYR A 171 -19.11 -3.27 16.67
C TYR A 171 -19.09 -3.07 18.17
N VAL A 172 -18.49 -1.96 18.58
CA VAL A 172 -18.59 -1.47 19.96
C VAL A 172 -19.19 -0.07 19.97
N ARG A 173 -19.91 0.24 21.05
CA ARG A 173 -20.19 1.61 21.48
C ARG A 173 -18.96 2.11 22.21
N LEU A 174 -18.27 3.09 21.63
CA LEU A 174 -17.09 3.71 22.23
C LEU A 174 -17.47 5.02 22.92
N LEU A 175 -17.04 5.16 24.17
CA LEU A 175 -16.98 6.39 24.93
C LEU A 175 -15.55 6.62 25.42
N LEU A 176 -15.01 7.80 25.10
CA LEU A 176 -13.72 8.27 25.58
C LEU A 176 -13.93 9.51 26.46
N GLU A 177 -13.33 9.52 27.65
CA GLU A 177 -13.33 10.67 28.55
C GLU A 177 -11.90 10.98 29.00
N GLY A 178 -11.48 12.25 28.92
CA GLY A 178 -10.14 12.63 29.37
C GLY A 178 -9.81 14.09 29.12
N ASP A 179 -8.80 14.58 29.84
CA ASP A 179 -8.26 15.94 29.68
C ASP A 179 -7.26 15.98 28.52
N GLN A 180 -7.70 16.48 27.37
CA GLN A 180 -6.97 16.35 26.11
C GLN A 180 -6.98 17.68 25.34
N ARG A 181 -5.87 18.00 24.66
CA ARG A 181 -5.92 19.06 23.64
C ARG A 181 -6.82 18.59 22.50
N LEU A 182 -7.64 19.48 21.97
CA LEU A 182 -8.55 19.12 20.88
C LEU A 182 -7.80 18.57 19.65
N SER A 183 -6.63 19.13 19.33
CA SER A 183 -5.79 18.65 18.24
C SER A 183 -5.38 17.19 18.43
N ASP A 184 -5.02 16.81 19.65
CA ASP A 184 -4.52 15.48 19.97
C ASP A 184 -5.67 14.49 19.93
N ALA A 185 -6.82 14.83 20.50
CA ALA A 185 -8.02 14.02 20.40
C ALA A 185 -8.43 13.74 18.94
N LEU A 186 -8.39 14.77 18.08
CA LEU A 186 -8.67 14.62 16.66
C LEU A 186 -7.62 13.75 15.95
N ARG A 187 -6.33 13.90 16.29
CA ARG A 187 -5.24 13.07 15.73
C ARG A 187 -5.34 11.61 16.17
N HIS A 188 -5.65 11.35 17.43
CA HIS A 188 -5.89 10.01 17.97
C HIS A 188 -7.03 9.33 17.18
N LEU A 189 -8.19 10.00 17.05
CA LEU A 189 -9.32 9.47 16.28
C LEU A 189 -8.98 9.28 14.79
N TYR A 190 -8.27 10.23 14.19
CA TYR A 190 -7.86 10.17 12.78
C TYR A 190 -7.01 8.93 12.48
N VAL A 191 -6.09 8.57 13.39
CA VAL A 191 -5.20 7.42 13.23
C VAL A 191 -5.85 6.11 13.67
N LEU A 192 -6.55 6.10 14.81
CA LEU A 192 -7.00 4.86 15.45
C LEU A 192 -8.31 4.31 14.89
N LEU A 193 -9.22 5.15 14.36
CA LEU A 193 -10.44 4.64 13.72
C LEU A 193 -10.13 3.71 12.52
N PRO A 194 -9.23 4.05 11.58
CA PRO A 194 -8.80 3.12 10.54
C PRO A 194 -8.10 1.86 11.04
N VAL A 195 -7.39 1.94 12.17
CA VAL A 195 -6.67 0.81 12.79
C VAL A 195 -7.65 -0.23 13.36
N LEU A 196 -8.74 0.24 13.96
CA LEU A 196 -9.80 -0.60 14.52
C LEU A 196 -10.70 -1.22 13.45
N ASP A 197 -10.95 -0.48 12.38
CA ASP A 197 -11.68 -0.94 11.20
C ASP A 197 -10.93 -2.10 10.50
N ASP A 198 -9.59 -1.99 10.39
CA ASP A 198 -8.70 -3.01 9.78
C ASP A 198 -9.20 -3.45 8.39
N ALA A 199 -9.83 -2.50 7.68
CA ALA A 199 -10.50 -2.66 6.39
C ALA A 199 -10.38 -1.37 5.56
N LYS A 200 -9.15 -0.90 5.27
CA LYS A 200 -8.99 0.29 4.42
C LYS A 200 -9.52 0.02 3.01
N HIS A 201 -10.55 0.77 2.62
CA HIS A 201 -11.23 0.65 1.32
C HIS A 201 -10.54 1.41 0.17
N TYR A 202 -9.34 1.96 0.41
CA TYR A 202 -8.55 2.69 -0.58
C TYR A 202 -7.07 2.26 -0.52
N TRP A 203 -6.37 2.44 -1.64
CA TRP A 203 -4.96 2.03 -1.77
C TRP A 203 -4.04 2.92 -0.95
N VAL A 204 -3.30 2.31 -0.01
CA VAL A 204 -2.29 2.94 0.85
C VAL A 204 -1.00 3.20 0.05
N SER A 205 -0.59 4.46 -0.10
CA SER A 205 0.67 4.88 -0.76
C SER A 205 1.74 5.30 0.25
N ALA A 206 2.95 5.58 -0.23
CA ALA A 206 4.02 6.13 0.61
C ALA A 206 3.62 7.42 1.33
N ASP A 207 2.75 8.26 0.74
CA ASP A 207 2.23 9.47 1.40
C ASP A 207 1.42 9.16 2.67
N GLU A 208 0.85 7.96 2.80
CA GLU A 208 0.15 7.55 4.03
C GLU A 208 1.12 7.35 5.20
N VAL A 209 2.40 7.03 4.92
CA VAL A 209 3.45 6.99 5.95
C VAL A 209 3.67 8.41 6.48
N ASP A 210 3.86 9.39 5.60
CA ASP A 210 4.08 10.77 6.02
C ASP A 210 2.87 11.34 6.77
N LYS A 211 1.65 10.98 6.34
CA LYS A 211 0.42 11.34 7.08
C LYS A 211 0.34 10.69 8.46
N LEU A 212 0.68 9.40 8.56
CA LEU A 212 0.72 8.68 9.83
C LEU A 212 1.71 9.33 10.78
N LEU A 213 2.93 9.61 10.32
CA LEU A 213 3.97 10.22 11.14
C LEU A 213 3.58 11.62 11.60
N ARG A 214 2.98 12.43 10.72
CA ARG A 214 2.54 13.78 11.06
C ARG A 214 1.36 13.80 12.02
N ALA A 215 0.42 12.86 11.89
CA ALA A 215 -0.69 12.72 12.84
C ALA A 215 -0.28 12.02 14.14
N GLY A 216 0.76 11.18 14.07
CA GLY A 216 1.36 10.44 15.18
C GLY A 216 2.40 11.24 15.97
N GLU A 217 2.77 12.42 15.50
CA GLU A 217 3.79 13.26 16.12
C GLU A 217 3.45 13.54 17.60
N GLY A 218 4.43 13.34 18.48
CA GLY A 218 4.31 13.56 19.92
C GLY A 218 3.70 12.40 20.72
N TRP A 219 3.11 11.38 20.10
CA TRP A 219 2.49 10.27 20.84
C TRP A 219 2.76 8.87 20.27
N LEU A 220 2.81 8.72 18.95
CA LEU A 220 2.87 7.40 18.31
C LEU A 220 4.17 6.67 18.60
N ALA A 221 5.31 7.38 18.64
CA ALA A 221 6.61 6.77 18.92
C ALA A 221 6.71 6.20 20.35
N GLY A 222 6.02 6.83 21.31
CA GLY A 222 5.98 6.38 22.71
C GLY A 222 4.84 5.40 23.01
N HIS A 223 3.95 5.14 22.06
CA HIS A 223 2.78 4.30 22.30
C HIS A 223 3.17 2.81 22.42
N PRO A 224 2.68 2.05 23.41
CA PRO A 224 3.03 0.62 23.56
C PRO A 224 2.65 -0.20 22.32
N GLU A 225 1.48 0.08 21.74
CA GLU A 225 0.99 -0.58 20.52
C GLU A 225 1.48 0.06 19.20
N HIS A 226 2.54 0.88 19.19
CA HIS A 226 2.97 1.61 17.98
C HIS A 226 3.23 0.69 16.77
N LYS A 227 3.75 -0.52 16.99
CA LYS A 227 3.94 -1.55 15.94
C LYS A 227 2.61 -1.97 15.33
N GLN A 228 1.62 -2.25 16.18
CA GLN A 228 0.31 -2.71 15.76
C GLN A 228 -0.48 -1.60 15.06
N ILE A 229 -0.42 -0.38 15.60
CA ILE A 229 -1.00 0.83 15.01
C ILE A 229 -0.42 1.06 13.61
N THR A 230 0.90 1.09 13.48
CA THR A 230 1.59 1.34 12.21
C THR A 230 1.24 0.27 11.18
N SER A 231 1.30 -1.00 11.57
CA SER A 231 0.99 -2.13 10.69
C SER A 231 -0.47 -2.06 10.19
N ARG A 232 -1.45 -1.95 11.08
CA ARG A 232 -2.87 -1.89 10.70
C ARG A 232 -3.22 -0.62 9.91
N TYR A 233 -2.67 0.53 10.32
CA TYR A 233 -2.88 1.79 9.60
C TYR A 233 -2.36 1.70 8.16
N LEU A 234 -1.24 1.03 7.93
CA LEU A 234 -0.67 0.89 6.58
C LEU A 234 -1.19 -0.35 5.84
N ALA A 235 -2.35 -0.89 6.25
CA ALA A 235 -2.98 -2.08 5.69
C ALA A 235 -2.00 -3.28 5.61
N ARG A 236 -1.16 -3.41 6.64
CA ARG A 236 -0.11 -4.44 6.80
C ARG A 236 0.89 -4.49 5.65
N ARG A 237 1.09 -3.37 4.95
CA ARG A 237 2.13 -3.24 3.92
C ARG A 237 3.48 -3.17 4.59
N TRP A 238 4.21 -4.26 4.52
CA TRP A 238 5.48 -4.43 5.21
C TRP A 238 6.50 -3.34 4.87
N SER A 239 6.64 -2.96 3.59
CA SER A 239 7.59 -1.93 3.16
C SER A 239 7.30 -0.55 3.76
N LEU A 240 6.02 -0.15 3.80
CA LEU A 240 5.59 1.11 4.40
C LEU A 240 5.67 1.07 5.93
N THR A 241 5.30 -0.07 6.52
CA THR A 241 5.35 -0.30 7.96
C THR A 241 6.79 -0.19 8.45
N ARG A 242 7.73 -0.84 7.78
CA ARG A 242 9.16 -0.75 8.12
C ARG A 242 9.69 0.68 8.00
N GLN A 243 9.36 1.38 6.91
CA GLN A 243 9.75 2.78 6.71
C GLN A 243 9.20 3.70 7.81
N ALA A 244 7.95 3.50 8.23
CA ALA A 244 7.34 4.25 9.32
C ALA A 244 8.01 3.92 10.67
N MET A 245 8.27 2.64 10.93
CA MET A 245 8.91 2.15 12.16
C MET A 245 10.34 2.68 12.32
N GLU A 246 11.16 2.66 11.25
CA GLU A 246 12.51 3.24 11.27
C GLU A 246 12.48 4.72 11.67
N ARG A 247 11.54 5.49 11.10
CA ARG A 247 11.40 6.92 11.41
C ARG A 247 10.84 7.19 12.80
N LEU A 248 9.93 6.36 13.30
CA LEU A 248 9.43 6.45 14.68
C LEU A 248 10.53 6.15 15.68
N GLU A 249 11.38 5.17 15.41
CA GLU A 249 12.51 4.86 16.28
C GLU A 249 13.54 6.00 16.29
N LEU A 250 13.85 6.59 15.13
CA LEU A 250 14.68 7.80 15.06
C LEU A 250 14.09 8.96 15.88
N ALA A 251 12.77 9.19 15.77
CA ALA A 251 12.10 10.23 16.54
C ALA A 251 12.10 9.93 18.05
N ARG A 252 11.98 8.65 18.44
CA ARG A 252 12.05 8.21 19.84
C ARG A 252 13.44 8.45 20.44
N LEU A 253 14.50 8.13 19.69
CA LEU A 253 15.89 8.35 20.08
C LEU A 253 16.22 9.85 20.18
N ALA A 254 15.75 10.65 19.22
CA ALA A 254 15.91 12.10 19.24
C ALA A 254 15.17 12.78 20.41
N ALA A 255 14.08 12.18 20.90
CA ALA A 255 13.36 12.68 22.07
C ALA A 255 13.99 12.25 23.43
N SER A 256 14.91 11.28 23.43
CA SER A 256 15.64 10.84 24.63
C SER A 256 16.97 11.54 24.84
N ASP A 257 17.57 12.11 23.79
CA ASP A 257 18.76 12.95 23.87
C ASP A 257 18.34 14.43 23.82
N ASP A 258 18.47 15.14 24.94
CA ASP A 258 18.09 16.55 25.12
C ASP A 258 18.98 17.49 24.28
N THR A 259 18.83 17.44 22.96
CA THR A 259 19.63 18.19 21.98
C THR A 259 18.70 18.93 21.02
N ALA A 260 18.84 20.26 20.99
CA ALA A 260 18.01 21.16 20.21
C ALA A 260 18.10 20.89 18.69
N PRO A 261 17.00 21.00 17.93
CA PRO A 261 16.92 20.56 16.54
C PRO A 261 17.35 21.64 15.54
N GLU A 262 18.56 22.19 15.66
CA GLU A 262 19.04 23.22 14.72
C GLU A 262 20.42 23.01 14.06
N ASP A 263 21.20 21.98 14.36
CA ASP A 263 22.46 21.74 13.64
C ASP A 263 22.60 20.30 13.13
N LEU A 264 21.93 19.98 12.01
CA LEU A 264 22.32 18.83 11.17
C LEU A 264 22.09 19.17 9.68
N ASP A 265 22.83 20.16 9.20
CA ASP A 265 23.23 20.22 7.79
C ASP A 265 24.77 20.11 7.70
N ASN A 266 25.21 19.02 7.08
CA ASN A 266 26.55 18.75 6.50
C ASN A 266 27.81 19.09 7.31
N ALA A 267 28.34 18.08 8.00
CA ALA A 267 29.73 17.65 7.85
C ALA A 267 29.93 16.31 8.59
N VAL A 268 30.03 15.19 7.87
CA VAL A 268 30.72 14.02 8.40
C VAL A 268 31.70 13.53 7.36
N ASP A 269 32.94 13.54 7.84
CA ASP A 269 34.22 13.27 7.24
C ASP A 269 34.29 11.92 6.51
N GLU A 270 34.87 11.93 5.32
CA GLU A 270 35.30 10.74 4.58
C GLU A 270 36.59 10.19 5.22
N SER A 271 36.51 9.48 6.35
CA SER A 271 37.53 8.48 6.74
C SER A 271 37.29 7.92 8.14
N THR A 272 36.36 6.97 8.27
CA THR A 272 36.47 5.75 9.11
C THR A 272 35.08 5.16 9.28
N ASP A 273 34.73 4.17 8.47
CA ASP A 273 33.66 3.21 8.81
C ASP A 273 33.91 1.91 8.03
N THR A 274 34.75 1.07 8.60
CA THR A 274 34.77 -0.37 8.32
C THR A 274 33.75 -1.02 9.25
N GLU A 275 32.49 -1.10 8.83
CA GLU A 275 31.52 -2.16 9.17
C GLU A 275 30.26 -1.98 8.28
N GLU A 276 30.12 -2.87 7.30
CA GLU A 276 29.18 -2.77 6.17
C GLU A 276 27.71 -2.93 6.60
N ARG A 277 26.88 -1.90 6.44
CA ARG A 277 25.41 -2.07 6.46
C ARG A 277 24.98 -2.88 5.23
N PRO A 278 24.19 -3.97 5.37
CA PRO A 278 23.81 -4.78 4.23
C PRO A 278 22.92 -4.00 3.26
N VAL A 279 23.31 -3.98 1.98
CA VAL A 279 22.56 -3.37 0.88
C VAL A 279 21.12 -3.91 0.87
N PRO A 280 20.06 -3.08 0.77
CA PRO A 280 18.69 -3.59 0.77
C PRO A 280 18.42 -4.59 -0.36
N LEU A 281 17.69 -5.68 -0.08
CA LEU A 281 17.40 -6.75 -1.06
C LEU A 281 16.79 -6.23 -2.38
N ALA A 282 15.95 -5.20 -2.33
CA ALA A 282 15.39 -4.59 -3.53
C ALA A 282 16.45 -3.90 -4.41
N VAL A 283 17.52 -3.37 -3.81
CA VAL A 283 18.67 -2.82 -4.53
C VAL A 283 19.46 -3.96 -5.16
N GLN A 284 19.80 -4.98 -4.37
CA GLN A 284 20.52 -6.18 -4.85
C GLN A 284 19.78 -6.85 -6.03
N ARG A 285 18.45 -6.95 -5.97
CA ARG A 285 17.62 -7.46 -7.07
C ARG A 285 17.74 -6.62 -8.33
N ARG A 286 17.65 -5.29 -8.21
CA ARG A 286 17.81 -4.40 -9.37
C ARG A 286 19.22 -4.50 -9.96
N GLU A 287 20.25 -4.59 -9.12
CA GLU A 287 21.63 -4.77 -9.57
C GLU A 287 21.81 -6.10 -10.31
N ALA A 288 21.24 -7.19 -9.79
CA ALA A 288 21.27 -8.50 -10.45
C ALA A 288 20.56 -8.47 -11.81
N ILE A 289 19.38 -7.82 -11.90
CA ILE A 289 18.65 -7.61 -13.15
C ILE A 289 19.50 -6.79 -14.14
N LEU A 290 20.09 -5.68 -13.72
CA LEU A 290 20.94 -4.83 -14.57
C LEU A 290 22.17 -5.59 -15.06
N ALA A 291 22.80 -6.39 -14.20
CA ALA A 291 23.93 -7.23 -14.57
C ALA A 291 23.54 -8.28 -15.62
N ALA A 292 22.40 -8.95 -15.44
CA ALA A 292 21.90 -9.93 -16.40
C ALA A 292 21.53 -9.31 -17.75
N LEU A 293 20.87 -8.13 -17.75
CA LEU A 293 20.55 -7.39 -18.97
C LEU A 293 21.82 -6.96 -19.73
N ARG A 294 22.86 -6.53 -19.02
CA ARG A 294 24.16 -6.17 -19.61
C ARG A 294 24.87 -7.39 -20.20
N ALA A 295 24.85 -8.52 -19.49
CA ALA A 295 25.43 -9.77 -19.97
C ALA A 295 24.72 -10.28 -21.23
N ALA A 296 23.41 -10.08 -21.31
CA ALA A 296 22.61 -10.40 -22.51
C ALA A 296 22.83 -9.42 -23.68
N GLY A 297 23.53 -8.29 -23.47
CA GLY A 297 23.74 -7.27 -24.50
C GLY A 297 22.46 -6.53 -24.91
N ALA A 298 21.42 -6.53 -24.05
CA ALA A 298 20.13 -5.94 -24.38
C ALA A 298 20.20 -4.41 -24.48
N GLN A 299 19.59 -3.84 -25.52
CA GLN A 299 19.47 -2.39 -25.71
C GLN A 299 18.02 -1.93 -25.61
N ARG A 300 17.09 -2.74 -26.14
CA ARG A 300 15.64 -2.51 -26.12
C ARG A 300 15.02 -3.40 -25.07
N VAL A 301 14.55 -2.82 -23.97
CA VAL A 301 14.10 -3.55 -22.77
C VAL A 301 12.65 -3.26 -22.43
N LEU A 302 11.88 -4.32 -22.17
CA LEU A 302 10.54 -4.25 -21.58
C LEU A 302 10.62 -4.45 -20.07
N ASP A 303 10.02 -3.55 -19.31
CA ASP A 303 9.75 -3.72 -17.87
C ASP A 303 8.26 -4.04 -17.70
N LEU A 304 7.94 -5.33 -17.60
CA LEU A 304 6.58 -5.85 -17.59
C LEU A 304 6.07 -5.95 -16.16
N GLY A 305 5.12 -5.09 -15.78
CA GLY A 305 4.78 -4.86 -14.37
C GLY A 305 5.67 -3.80 -13.74
N CYS A 306 5.95 -2.70 -14.46
CA CYS A 306 6.96 -1.72 -14.06
C CYS A 306 6.63 -0.95 -12.77
N GLY A 307 5.39 -1.04 -12.28
CA GLY A 307 4.94 -0.39 -11.06
C GLY A 307 5.19 1.13 -11.11
N GLN A 308 5.96 1.63 -10.14
CA GLN A 308 6.30 3.05 -10.04
C GLN A 308 7.61 3.40 -10.76
N GLY A 309 8.05 2.56 -11.71
CA GLY A 309 9.16 2.84 -12.63
C GLY A 309 10.55 2.82 -11.98
N GLN A 310 10.77 2.05 -10.91
CA GLN A 310 12.09 1.99 -10.28
C GLN A 310 13.15 1.41 -11.23
N LEU A 311 12.84 0.31 -11.92
CA LEU A 311 13.78 -0.30 -12.86
C LEU A 311 13.98 0.58 -14.10
N VAL A 312 12.88 1.11 -14.69
CA VAL A 312 12.95 2.07 -15.81
C VAL A 312 13.90 3.23 -15.50
N ARG A 313 13.80 3.83 -14.30
CA ARG A 313 14.69 4.92 -13.89
C ARG A 313 16.17 4.52 -13.85
N GLU A 314 16.47 3.32 -13.37
CA GLU A 314 17.85 2.81 -13.33
C GLU A 314 18.39 2.48 -14.72
N LEU A 315 17.56 1.88 -15.59
CA LEU A 315 17.92 1.62 -16.99
C LEU A 315 18.27 2.91 -17.73
N LEU A 316 17.52 4.00 -17.50
CA LEU A 316 17.79 5.28 -18.16
C LEU A 316 19.13 5.92 -17.80
N LYS A 317 19.77 5.51 -16.69
CA LYS A 317 21.12 5.98 -16.31
C LYS A 317 22.22 5.36 -17.16
N ASP A 318 22.00 4.17 -17.71
CA ASP A 318 22.98 3.45 -18.53
C ASP A 318 22.68 3.70 -20.02
N PRO A 319 23.56 4.37 -20.78
CA PRO A 319 23.30 4.75 -22.16
C PRO A 319 23.20 3.56 -23.13
N ARG A 320 23.58 2.35 -22.70
CA ARG A 320 23.42 1.12 -23.51
C ARG A 320 21.96 0.78 -23.78
N PHE A 321 21.05 1.16 -22.89
CA PHE A 321 19.62 0.92 -23.06
C PHE A 321 19.01 2.03 -23.92
N THR A 322 18.89 1.78 -25.23
CA THR A 322 18.45 2.78 -26.21
C THR A 322 16.93 2.95 -26.24
N GLU A 323 16.16 1.94 -25.79
CA GLU A 323 14.71 2.00 -25.68
C GLU A 323 14.24 1.19 -24.47
N VAL A 324 13.45 1.83 -23.60
CA VAL A 324 12.91 1.23 -22.38
C VAL A 324 11.41 1.45 -22.35
N VAL A 325 10.64 0.37 -22.29
CA VAL A 325 9.18 0.45 -22.19
C VAL A 325 8.71 -0.17 -20.88
N GLY A 326 8.13 0.68 -20.01
CA GLY A 326 7.44 0.24 -18.81
C GLY A 326 5.98 -0.04 -19.10
N VAL A 327 5.53 -1.26 -18.81
CA VAL A 327 4.14 -1.69 -18.97
C VAL A 327 3.54 -1.98 -17.61
N ASP A 328 2.38 -1.41 -17.31
CA ASP A 328 1.64 -1.74 -16.10
C ASP A 328 0.12 -1.68 -16.35
N VAL A 329 -0.65 -2.51 -15.65
CA VAL A 329 -2.12 -2.48 -15.75
C VAL A 329 -2.72 -1.25 -15.06
N SER A 330 -1.97 -0.67 -14.10
CA SER A 330 -2.36 0.46 -13.27
C SER A 330 -1.92 1.79 -13.87
N MET A 331 -2.87 2.54 -14.45
CA MET A 331 -2.64 3.93 -14.87
C MET A 331 -2.10 4.82 -13.74
N ARG A 332 -2.50 4.55 -12.49
CA ARG A 332 -1.97 5.28 -11.32
C ARG A 332 -0.48 5.01 -11.12
N ALA A 333 -0.05 3.76 -11.26
CA ALA A 333 1.36 3.39 -11.13
C ALA A 333 2.20 4.06 -12.23
N LEU A 334 1.72 4.04 -13.47
CA LEU A 334 2.34 4.73 -14.61
C LEU A 334 2.43 6.26 -14.41
N THR A 335 1.38 6.89 -13.87
CA THR A 335 1.41 8.33 -13.55
C THR A 335 2.48 8.66 -12.50
N LEU A 336 2.62 7.80 -11.47
CA LEU A 336 3.67 7.95 -10.46
C LEU A 336 5.06 7.66 -11.02
N ALA A 337 5.18 6.68 -11.91
CA ALA A 337 6.42 6.35 -12.62
C ALA A 337 6.88 7.55 -13.46
N ALA A 338 5.99 8.15 -14.27
CA ALA A 338 6.31 9.33 -15.09
C ALA A 338 6.87 10.48 -14.24
N ARG A 339 6.22 10.77 -13.11
CA ARG A 339 6.67 11.81 -12.15
C ARG A 339 8.01 11.49 -11.51
N ARG A 340 8.22 10.23 -11.08
CA ARG A 340 9.44 9.80 -10.39
C ARG A 340 10.65 9.72 -11.33
N ILE A 341 10.43 9.24 -12.55
CA ILE A 341 11.44 9.24 -13.61
C ILE A 341 11.76 10.68 -14.00
N GLY A 342 10.76 11.57 -13.96
CA GLY A 342 10.92 12.97 -14.32
C GLY A 342 10.91 13.18 -15.83
N LEU A 343 10.10 12.41 -16.58
CA LEU A 343 10.06 12.44 -18.05
C LEU A 343 9.86 13.85 -18.60
N GLU A 344 9.03 14.68 -17.95
CA GLU A 344 8.77 16.07 -18.36
C GLU A 344 9.95 17.03 -18.10
N ARG A 345 10.89 16.64 -17.24
CA ARG A 345 12.07 17.44 -16.85
C ARG A 345 13.36 16.94 -17.50
N MET A 346 13.32 15.79 -18.17
CA MET A 346 14.46 15.20 -18.86
C MET A 346 14.72 15.93 -20.18
N GLY A 347 15.99 16.00 -20.58
CA GLY A 347 16.33 16.46 -21.93
C GLY A 347 15.73 15.52 -22.99
N GLU A 348 15.38 16.06 -24.16
CA GLU A 348 14.67 15.33 -25.23
C GLU A 348 15.30 13.97 -25.58
N ARG A 349 16.64 13.89 -25.62
CA ARG A 349 17.39 12.65 -25.91
C ARG A 349 17.22 11.56 -24.85
N GLN A 350 16.99 11.93 -23.59
CA GLN A 350 16.78 10.97 -22.51
C GLN A 350 15.30 10.60 -22.38
N ALA A 351 14.40 11.59 -22.58
CA ALA A 351 12.96 11.37 -22.59
C ALA A 351 12.52 10.43 -23.73
N SER A 352 13.11 10.56 -24.93
CA SER A 352 12.78 9.71 -26.08
C SER A 352 13.13 8.23 -25.90
N ARG A 353 14.00 7.90 -24.95
CA ARG A 353 14.38 6.52 -24.62
C ARG A 353 13.35 5.79 -23.76
N ALA A 354 12.40 6.48 -23.14
CA ALA A 354 11.43 5.87 -22.23
C ALA A 354 9.99 6.08 -22.66
N THR A 355 9.25 4.97 -22.72
CA THR A 355 7.79 4.98 -22.94
C THR A 355 7.10 4.24 -21.80
N LEU A 356 5.99 4.80 -21.30
CA LEU A 356 5.13 4.15 -20.31
C LEU A 356 3.79 3.82 -20.95
N VAL A 357 3.38 2.55 -20.87
CA VAL A 357 2.21 2.03 -21.58
C VAL A 357 1.30 1.29 -20.62
N GLN A 358 -0.01 1.57 -20.69
CA GLN A 358 -0.99 0.74 -20.00
C GLN A 358 -1.18 -0.57 -20.75
N GLY A 359 -1.02 -1.68 -20.04
CA GLY A 359 -1.19 -3.01 -20.60
C GLY A 359 -1.37 -4.08 -19.52
N SER A 360 -2.01 -5.18 -19.89
CA SER A 360 -2.15 -6.35 -19.02
C SER A 360 -1.39 -7.51 -19.63
N LEU A 361 -0.59 -8.19 -18.82
CA LEU A 361 0.21 -9.34 -19.23
C LEU A 361 -0.63 -10.60 -19.50
N ALA A 362 -1.93 -10.55 -19.23
CA ALA A 362 -2.87 -11.62 -19.58
C ALA A 362 -3.36 -11.56 -21.05
N TYR A 363 -2.96 -10.52 -21.81
CA TYR A 363 -3.34 -10.36 -23.22
C TYR A 363 -2.11 -10.13 -24.09
N THR A 364 -2.16 -10.61 -25.34
CA THR A 364 -1.10 -10.37 -26.32
C THR A 364 -1.14 -8.92 -26.80
N ASP A 365 0.01 -8.25 -26.78
CA ASP A 365 0.17 -6.90 -27.32
C ASP A 365 1.25 -6.90 -28.41
N LYS A 366 0.86 -6.57 -29.65
CA LYS A 366 1.78 -6.53 -30.80
C LYS A 366 2.90 -5.51 -30.63
N ARG A 367 2.70 -4.47 -29.81
CA ARG A 367 3.69 -3.43 -29.52
C ARG A 367 4.91 -3.96 -28.74
N LEU A 368 4.78 -5.12 -28.10
CA LEU A 368 5.83 -5.72 -27.27
C LEU A 368 6.76 -6.66 -28.07
N LYS A 369 6.57 -6.79 -29.39
CA LYS A 369 7.43 -7.62 -30.24
C LYS A 369 8.75 -6.92 -30.60
N GLY A 370 9.80 -7.73 -30.77
CA GLY A 370 11.09 -7.25 -31.30
C GLY A 370 11.99 -6.55 -30.28
N TYR A 371 11.73 -6.74 -28.99
CA TYR A 371 12.60 -6.28 -27.90
C TYR A 371 13.66 -7.32 -27.59
N ASP A 372 14.84 -6.85 -27.17
CA ASP A 372 15.98 -7.72 -26.87
C ASP A 372 15.74 -8.49 -25.57
N ALA A 373 15.15 -7.81 -24.58
CA ALA A 373 14.86 -8.39 -23.27
C ALA A 373 13.51 -7.94 -22.70
N ALA A 374 12.91 -8.81 -21.87
CA ALA A 374 11.80 -8.47 -20.99
C ALA A 374 12.10 -8.84 -19.54
N VAL A 375 11.64 -8.03 -18.59
CA VAL A 375 11.81 -8.24 -17.15
C VAL A 375 10.44 -8.34 -16.49
N LEU A 376 10.24 -9.41 -15.72
CA LEU A 376 9.13 -9.62 -14.80
C LEU A 376 9.70 -9.65 -13.38
N SER A 377 9.86 -8.48 -12.80
CA SER A 377 10.47 -8.34 -11.47
C SER A 377 9.39 -8.29 -10.40
N GLU A 378 9.18 -9.39 -9.67
CA GLU A 378 8.14 -9.53 -8.64
C GLU A 378 6.73 -9.34 -9.21
N VAL A 379 6.37 -10.20 -10.17
CA VAL A 379 5.14 -10.06 -10.95
C VAL A 379 4.35 -11.35 -10.94
N VAL A 380 5.03 -12.48 -11.16
CA VAL A 380 4.40 -13.79 -11.32
C VAL A 380 3.61 -14.20 -10.07
N GLU A 381 4.11 -13.87 -8.88
CA GLU A 381 3.49 -14.14 -7.59
C GLU A 381 2.19 -13.34 -7.37
N HIS A 382 1.95 -12.26 -8.12
CA HIS A 382 0.72 -11.48 -8.05
C HIS A 382 -0.34 -11.94 -9.06
N ILE A 383 -0.01 -12.91 -9.91
CA ILE A 383 -0.93 -13.46 -10.92
C ILE A 383 -1.69 -14.64 -10.32
N ASP A 384 -3.00 -14.70 -10.57
CA ASP A 384 -3.78 -15.88 -10.22
C ASP A 384 -3.28 -17.09 -11.02
N LEU A 385 -3.02 -18.23 -10.39
CA LEU A 385 -2.50 -19.44 -11.06
C LEU A 385 -3.23 -19.81 -12.37
N PRO A 386 -4.58 -19.72 -12.48
CA PRO A 386 -5.28 -19.99 -13.75
C PRO A 386 -4.94 -19.02 -14.90
N ARG A 387 -4.37 -17.85 -14.60
CA ARG A 387 -3.96 -16.83 -15.59
C ARG A 387 -2.48 -16.92 -15.94
N LEU A 388 -1.69 -17.68 -15.20
CA LEU A 388 -0.26 -17.85 -15.46
C LEU A 388 0.02 -18.39 -16.88
N PRO A 389 -0.71 -19.37 -17.43
CA PRO A 389 -0.52 -19.82 -18.82
C PRO A 389 -0.75 -18.71 -19.86
N ALA A 390 -1.65 -17.76 -19.59
CA ALA A 390 -1.89 -16.63 -20.48
C ALA A 390 -0.70 -15.65 -20.46
N LEU A 391 -0.11 -15.40 -19.29
CA LEU A 391 1.12 -14.62 -19.16
C LEU A 391 2.29 -15.31 -19.87
N GLU A 392 2.45 -16.61 -19.66
CA GLU A 392 3.48 -17.42 -20.33
C GLU A 392 3.37 -17.26 -21.86
N TYR A 393 2.17 -17.43 -22.41
CA TYR A 393 1.94 -17.27 -23.84
C TYR A 393 2.17 -15.83 -24.31
N ALA A 394 1.69 -14.82 -23.58
CA ALA A 394 1.83 -13.42 -23.97
C ALA A 394 3.31 -12.98 -24.00
N VAL A 395 4.11 -13.40 -23.03
CA VAL A 395 5.53 -13.02 -22.92
C VAL A 395 6.41 -13.92 -23.78
N PHE A 396 6.39 -15.23 -23.56
CA PHE A 396 7.35 -16.16 -24.18
C PHE A 396 6.93 -16.60 -25.58
N GLY A 397 5.62 -16.67 -25.86
CA GLY A 397 5.10 -17.05 -27.17
C GLY A 397 4.91 -15.88 -28.12
N ALA A 398 4.22 -14.83 -27.68
CA ALA A 398 3.78 -13.73 -28.53
C ALA A 398 4.79 -12.57 -28.59
N ALA A 399 5.25 -12.04 -27.46
CA ALA A 399 6.26 -10.98 -27.43
C ALA A 399 7.66 -11.53 -27.82
N ARG A 400 7.99 -12.70 -27.28
CA ARG A 400 9.15 -13.55 -27.61
C ARG A 400 10.49 -12.76 -27.70
N PRO A 401 10.89 -12.05 -26.64
CA PRO A 401 12.18 -11.36 -26.62
C PRO A 401 13.35 -12.35 -26.57
N GLY A 402 14.55 -11.92 -26.96
CA GLY A 402 15.76 -12.75 -26.93
C GLY A 402 16.11 -13.24 -25.52
N THR A 403 15.88 -12.40 -24.51
CA THR A 403 16.07 -12.73 -23.09
C THR A 403 14.82 -12.41 -22.26
N VAL A 404 14.44 -13.28 -21.32
CA VAL A 404 13.41 -12.96 -20.31
C VAL A 404 14.01 -13.15 -18.92
N LEU A 405 13.88 -12.14 -18.06
CA LEU A 405 14.26 -12.22 -16.65
C LEU A 405 13.00 -12.31 -15.80
N VAL A 406 12.93 -13.32 -14.93
CA VAL A 406 11.83 -13.46 -13.96
C VAL A 406 12.43 -13.49 -12.56
N THR A 407 11.98 -12.60 -11.68
CA THR A 407 12.28 -12.70 -10.25
C THR A 407 11.02 -12.95 -9.45
N THR A 408 11.15 -13.74 -8.40
CA THR A 408 10.06 -14.03 -7.46
C THR A 408 10.65 -14.36 -6.07
N PRO A 409 9.92 -14.15 -4.97
CA PRO A 409 10.38 -14.53 -3.64
C PRO A 409 10.59 -16.04 -3.49
N ASN A 410 11.43 -16.43 -2.53
CA ASN A 410 11.64 -17.82 -2.13
C ASN A 410 10.91 -18.12 -0.82
N VAL A 411 9.82 -18.90 -0.84
CA VAL A 411 9.08 -19.23 0.39
C VAL A 411 9.94 -19.98 1.43
N GLU A 412 10.94 -20.75 0.99
CA GLU A 412 11.81 -21.53 1.89
C GLU A 412 12.62 -20.61 2.82
N TYR A 413 12.98 -19.42 2.36
CA TYR A 413 13.76 -18.46 3.14
C TYR A 413 12.89 -17.69 4.16
N ASN A 414 11.56 -17.92 4.19
CA ASN A 414 10.67 -17.24 5.12
C ASN A 414 11.05 -17.50 6.58
N VAL A 415 11.60 -18.68 6.88
CA VAL A 415 12.06 -19.08 8.22
C VAL A 415 13.25 -18.27 8.74
N ARG A 416 14.01 -17.60 7.85
CA ARG A 416 15.16 -16.76 8.21
C ARG A 416 14.76 -15.33 8.54
N TRP A 417 13.50 -14.96 8.32
CA TRP A 417 12.95 -13.71 8.79
C TRP A 417 12.42 -13.91 10.21
N GLU A 418 13.07 -13.30 11.20
CA GLU A 418 12.71 -13.36 12.64
C GLU A 418 11.26 -12.91 12.95
N SER A 419 10.55 -12.34 11.97
CA SER A 419 9.20 -11.78 12.09
C SER A 419 8.10 -12.56 11.34
N LEU A 420 8.40 -13.71 10.75
CA LEU A 420 7.43 -14.54 9.99
C LEU A 420 7.25 -15.93 10.66
N PRO A 421 6.04 -16.31 11.10
CA PRO A 421 5.75 -17.69 11.47
C PRO A 421 5.96 -18.61 10.26
N ALA A 422 6.60 -19.76 10.47
CA ALA A 422 6.85 -20.74 9.42
C ALA A 422 5.56 -21.07 8.62
N GLY A 423 5.64 -21.06 7.29
CA GLY A 423 4.53 -21.39 6.39
C GLY A 423 3.65 -20.22 5.91
N HIS A 424 3.97 -18.96 6.26
CA HIS A 424 3.23 -17.78 5.76
C HIS A 424 3.99 -17.05 4.65
N VAL A 425 3.24 -16.54 3.68
CA VAL A 425 3.67 -15.76 2.52
C VAL A 425 4.24 -14.41 2.99
N ARG A 426 5.37 -13.96 2.42
CA ARG A 426 6.08 -12.72 2.81
C ARG A 426 5.26 -11.45 2.58
N HIS A 427 4.38 -11.45 1.59
CA HIS A 427 3.51 -10.30 1.29
C HIS A 427 2.06 -10.76 1.06
N GLY A 428 1.10 -10.05 1.67
CA GLY A 428 -0.33 -10.40 1.62
C GLY A 428 -1.03 -10.14 0.28
N ASP A 429 -0.32 -9.61 -0.71
CA ASP A 429 -0.75 -9.43 -2.10
C ASP A 429 -0.18 -10.50 -3.05
N HIS A 430 0.63 -11.44 -2.54
CA HIS A 430 1.02 -12.63 -3.28
C HIS A 430 -0.13 -13.63 -3.31
N ARG A 431 -0.43 -14.14 -4.50
CA ARG A 431 -1.38 -15.24 -4.71
C ARG A 431 -0.76 -16.58 -4.35
N PHE A 432 0.56 -16.69 -4.46
CA PHE A 432 1.38 -17.83 -4.07
C PHE A 432 2.83 -17.37 -3.86
N GLU A 433 3.64 -18.17 -3.17
CA GLU A 433 5.11 -18.07 -3.19
C GLU A 433 5.67 -19.45 -3.48
N TRP A 434 6.56 -19.55 -4.46
CA TRP A 434 7.18 -20.81 -4.83
C TRP A 434 8.40 -21.13 -3.98
N THR A 435 8.57 -22.41 -3.70
CA THR A 435 9.87 -23.00 -3.34
C THR A 435 10.82 -22.94 -4.54
N ARG A 436 12.12 -23.17 -4.30
CA ARG A 436 13.12 -23.33 -5.35
C ARG A 436 12.79 -24.46 -6.30
N ALA A 437 12.23 -25.56 -5.78
CA ALA A 437 11.82 -26.69 -6.60
C ALA A 437 10.67 -26.33 -7.54
N GLU A 438 9.62 -25.68 -7.03
CA GLU A 438 8.46 -25.26 -7.83
C GLU A 438 8.83 -24.22 -8.88
N PHE A 439 9.62 -23.20 -8.52
CA PHE A 439 10.06 -22.17 -9.45
C PHE A 439 10.92 -22.76 -10.57
N ARG A 440 11.86 -23.67 -10.23
CA ARG A 440 12.69 -24.37 -11.23
C ARG A 440 11.87 -25.26 -12.14
N ALA A 441 10.89 -25.99 -11.60
CA ALA A 441 10.02 -26.86 -12.39
C ALA A 441 9.17 -26.06 -13.38
N TRP A 442 8.53 -24.98 -12.91
CA TRP A 442 7.77 -24.05 -13.75
C TRP A 442 8.65 -23.43 -14.85
N ALA A 443 9.80 -22.87 -14.47
CA ALA A 443 10.70 -22.22 -15.41
C ALA A 443 11.22 -23.22 -16.48
N ALA A 444 11.56 -24.45 -16.08
CA ALA A 444 11.98 -25.48 -17.03
C ALA A 444 10.85 -25.91 -17.99
N GLN A 445 9.60 -25.94 -17.52
CA GLN A 445 8.44 -26.22 -18.38
C GLN A 445 8.22 -25.11 -19.40
N VAL A 446 8.19 -23.85 -18.97
CA VAL A 446 8.06 -22.68 -19.85
C VAL A 446 9.19 -22.65 -20.87
N ALA A 447 10.42 -22.87 -20.42
CA ALA A 447 11.59 -22.91 -21.29
C ALA A 447 11.45 -23.95 -22.42
N ARG A 448 11.09 -25.19 -22.09
CA ARG A 448 10.83 -26.24 -23.08
C ARG A 448 9.68 -25.91 -24.03
N GLN A 449 8.58 -25.38 -23.50
CA GLN A 449 7.38 -25.09 -24.29
C GLN A 449 7.61 -24.00 -25.34
N TYR A 450 8.41 -22.99 -25.02
CA TYR A 450 8.60 -21.81 -25.88
C TYR A 450 10.00 -21.72 -26.53
N GLY A 451 10.84 -22.75 -26.36
CA GLY A 451 12.15 -22.83 -27.02
C GLY A 451 13.22 -21.93 -26.38
N TYR A 452 13.16 -21.72 -25.07
CA TYR A 452 14.18 -21.02 -24.30
C TYR A 452 15.08 -22.03 -23.57
N ALA A 453 16.35 -21.67 -23.39
CA ALA A 453 17.19 -22.20 -22.32
C ALA A 453 16.93 -21.39 -21.04
N VAL A 454 17.10 -21.98 -19.86
CA VAL A 454 16.94 -21.27 -18.58
C VAL A 454 18.13 -21.52 -17.64
N ALA A 455 18.66 -20.44 -17.08
CA ALA A 455 19.67 -20.44 -16.03
C ALA A 455 19.10 -19.80 -14.76
N PHE A 456 19.59 -20.20 -13.58
CA PHE A 456 19.13 -19.66 -12.30
C PHE A 456 20.27 -18.93 -11.61
N ALA A 457 19.96 -17.79 -11.00
CA ALA A 457 20.91 -17.00 -10.23
C ALA A 457 20.30 -16.60 -8.88
N PRO A 458 21.09 -16.60 -7.80
CA PRO A 458 20.64 -16.12 -6.51
C PRO A 458 20.55 -14.60 -6.49
N VAL A 459 19.59 -14.07 -5.73
CA VAL A 459 19.50 -12.65 -5.43
C VAL A 459 19.46 -12.48 -3.91
N GLY A 460 20.55 -11.93 -3.38
CA GLY A 460 20.82 -11.74 -1.96
C GLY A 460 21.58 -12.87 -1.29
N PRO A 461 21.72 -12.82 0.06
CA PRO A 461 22.50 -13.80 0.80
C PRO A 461 22.02 -15.21 0.51
N ASP A 462 22.93 -16.05 -0.01
CA ASP A 462 22.61 -17.44 -0.34
C ASP A 462 22.77 -18.28 0.93
N ASP A 463 21.65 -18.64 1.55
CA ASP A 463 21.63 -19.48 2.74
C ASP A 463 21.84 -20.95 2.35
N PRO A 464 22.75 -21.68 3.02
CA PRO A 464 23.06 -23.06 2.65
C PRO A 464 21.88 -24.03 2.78
N GLU A 465 20.91 -23.74 3.64
CA GLU A 465 19.74 -24.61 3.86
C GLU A 465 18.58 -24.17 2.98
N VAL A 466 18.24 -22.88 2.99
CA VAL A 466 17.00 -22.36 2.38
C VAL A 466 17.22 -21.57 1.09
N GLY A 467 18.47 -21.36 0.66
CA GLY A 467 18.83 -20.66 -0.57
C GLY A 467 18.75 -19.14 -0.46
N PRO A 468 18.62 -18.40 -1.58
CA PRO A 468 18.55 -16.94 -1.53
C PRO A 468 17.13 -16.46 -1.17
N PRO A 469 16.99 -15.23 -0.61
CA PRO A 469 15.68 -14.67 -0.36
C PRO A 469 14.89 -14.44 -1.65
N THR A 470 15.54 -14.04 -2.76
CA THR A 470 14.88 -13.86 -4.05
C THR A 470 15.48 -14.83 -5.07
N GLN A 471 14.60 -15.41 -5.88
CA GLN A 471 14.96 -16.33 -6.96
C GLN A 471 14.96 -15.56 -8.27
N MET A 472 15.95 -15.82 -9.14
CA MET A 472 15.98 -15.26 -10.48
C MET A 472 16.16 -16.37 -11.51
N ALA A 473 15.33 -16.37 -12.55
CA ALA A 473 15.48 -17.17 -13.75
C ALA A 473 15.80 -16.28 -14.95
N VAL A 474 16.83 -16.65 -15.70
CA VAL A 474 17.27 -16.01 -16.93
C VAL A 474 16.98 -16.96 -18.07
N PHE A 475 15.98 -16.59 -18.88
CA PHE A 475 15.61 -17.34 -20.07
C PHE A 475 16.32 -16.73 -21.28
N THR A 476 16.95 -17.55 -22.10
CA THR A 476 17.60 -17.13 -23.35
C THR A 476 16.99 -17.92 -24.49
N LEU A 477 16.46 -17.24 -25.50
CA LEU A 477 15.86 -17.90 -26.65
C LEU A 477 16.93 -18.77 -27.32
N GLY A 478 16.64 -20.05 -27.50
CA GLY A 478 17.58 -20.95 -28.17
C GLY A 478 17.88 -20.42 -29.57
N THR A 479 19.16 -20.22 -29.88
CA THR A 479 19.58 -20.12 -31.27
C THR A 479 19.41 -21.51 -31.85
N ASP A 480 18.26 -21.78 -32.47
CA ASP A 480 18.27 -22.82 -33.48
C ASP A 480 19.37 -22.42 -34.45
N GLN A 481 20.43 -23.23 -34.52
CA GLN A 481 21.22 -23.28 -35.73
C GLN A 481 20.21 -23.34 -36.86
N ALA A 482 20.29 -22.39 -37.78
CA ALA A 482 19.71 -22.52 -39.11
C ALA A 482 20.36 -23.75 -39.75
N GLY A 483 19.86 -24.92 -39.36
CA GLY A 483 20.29 -26.24 -39.75
C GLY A 483 19.37 -26.71 -40.84
N THR A 484 19.80 -26.42 -42.06
CA THR A 484 19.69 -27.35 -43.18
C THR A 484 18.27 -27.54 -43.71
N THR A 485 17.98 -26.80 -44.77
CA THR A 485 17.16 -27.27 -45.87
C THR A 485 17.40 -28.78 -46.08
N ALA A 486 16.45 -29.60 -45.66
CA ALA A 486 16.35 -30.96 -46.13
C ALA A 486 16.12 -30.86 -47.64
N ALA A 487 17.19 -31.04 -48.40
CA ALA A 487 17.15 -31.26 -49.82
C ALA A 487 16.31 -32.53 -50.06
N THR A 488 15.07 -32.34 -50.48
CA THR A 488 14.27 -33.41 -51.06
C THR A 488 14.89 -33.77 -52.41
N ALA A 489 15.69 -34.82 -52.43
CA ALA A 489 16.12 -35.47 -53.67
C ALA A 489 14.90 -36.14 -54.37
N PRO A 490 14.92 -36.25 -55.71
CA PRO A 490 13.73 -36.45 -56.51
C PRO A 490 13.28 -37.91 -56.48
N THR A 491 11.99 -38.15 -56.28
CA THR A 491 11.36 -39.43 -56.61
C THR A 491 10.78 -39.37 -58.02
N THR A 492 11.15 -40.41 -58.76
CA THR A 492 10.93 -40.72 -60.16
C THR A 492 9.45 -40.82 -60.57
N LYS A 493 9.20 -40.44 -61.83
CA LYS A 493 8.04 -40.79 -62.66
C LYS A 493 7.74 -42.30 -62.63
N GLU A 494 6.44 -42.63 -62.62
CA GLU A 494 5.76 -43.69 -63.40
C GLU A 494 4.24 -43.38 -63.32
N GLU A 495 3.64 -42.72 -64.31
CA GLU A 495 2.89 -43.26 -65.49
C GLU A 495 1.69 -44.20 -65.22
N LYS A 496 0.51 -43.71 -65.66
CA LYS A 496 -0.73 -44.43 -66.09
C LYS A 496 -1.53 -45.14 -64.98
N ALA A 497 -2.87 -45.14 -64.94
CA ALA A 497 -3.87 -45.25 -66.01
C ALA A 497 -5.31 -44.88 -65.54
N ALA A 498 -6.19 -44.66 -66.53
CA ALA A 498 -7.68 -44.51 -66.50
C ALA A 498 -8.25 -43.11 -66.18
#